data_AF-A0A2L0CUW1-F1
#
_entry.id   AF-A0A2L0CUW1-F1
#
_cell.length_a   1.000
_cell.length_b   1.000
_cell.length_c   1.000
_cell.angle_alpha   90.00
_cell.angle_beta   90.00
_cell.angle_gamma   90.00
#
_symmetry.space_group_name_H-M   'P 1'
#
loop_
_entity.id
_entity.type
_entity.pdbx_description
1 polymer ?
#
loop_
_entity_poly.entity_id
_entity_poly.type
_entity_poly.pdbx_seq_one_letter_code
_entity_poly.pdbx_strand_id
1 'polypeptide(L)'
;FETKLIDTLIFKFLPVPMFRNVTLKCLTEIAGVTVTNYDEMFVLLFTQTMVQLENMLPLQTDIKTAYACGQDQEQNFIQNLALFLCAFLKEHGNLAENSVQIDMLKNALRYLVLISEVEEVEIFKICLEYWNALASELYREVPYSASQPIFFSSSRRNLYQDVLNKVRYIMISRMARPEEVLVVENDNGEVVREFMKDTDSINLYKNMRETLVYLTHLDYADTEKIMTIKLQNQVNGTEWSWKNLNTLCWAIGSISGAMHEEDEKRFLVTVIKDLLGLCEQKRGKDNKAIIASNIMYVVGQYPRFLRAHWKFLKTVVNKLFEFMHETHDGVQD
;
A
#
# COMPACT_ATOMS: atom_id res chain seq x y z
N PHE A 1 -32.20 -12.91 6.79
CA PHE A 1 -32.58 -11.79 5.90
C PHE A 1 -34.07 -11.44 5.95
N GLU A 2 -34.97 -12.39 6.24
CA GLU A 2 -36.43 -12.14 6.31
C GLU A 2 -36.93 -11.52 7.65
N THR A 3 -36.03 -11.35 8.63
CA THR A 3 -36.37 -10.84 9.97
C THR A 3 -35.85 -9.40 10.16
N LYS A 4 -36.36 -8.69 11.19
CA LYS A 4 -35.88 -7.35 11.58
C LYS A 4 -34.51 -7.35 12.29
N LEU A 5 -33.73 -8.43 12.14
CA LEU A 5 -32.46 -8.60 12.86
C LEU A 5 -31.44 -7.56 12.44
N ILE A 6 -31.26 -7.33 11.12
CA ILE A 6 -30.29 -6.37 10.58
C ILE A 6 -30.60 -4.96 11.09
N ASP A 7 -31.84 -4.49 10.90
CA ASP A 7 -32.28 -3.18 11.43
C ASP A 7 -32.05 -3.06 12.94
N THR A 8 -32.33 -4.13 13.69
CA THR A 8 -32.16 -4.12 15.16
C THR A 8 -30.68 -3.99 15.55
N LEU A 9 -29.79 -4.73 14.89
CA LEU A 9 -28.35 -4.63 15.10
C LEU A 9 -27.86 -3.21 14.80
N ILE A 10 -28.19 -2.68 13.62
CA ILE A 10 -27.70 -1.39 13.14
C ILE A 10 -28.24 -0.22 13.97
N PHE A 11 -29.53 -0.17 14.27
CA PHE A 11 -30.11 1.02 14.91
C PHE A 11 -30.16 0.97 16.44
N LYS A 12 -30.17 -0.22 17.06
CA LYS A 12 -30.24 -0.33 18.53
C LYS A 12 -28.90 -0.59 19.19
N PHE A 13 -28.00 -1.32 18.54
CA PHE A 13 -26.79 -1.83 19.21
C PHE A 13 -25.50 -1.21 18.66
N LEU A 14 -25.38 -1.01 17.34
CA LEU A 14 -24.18 -0.43 16.74
C LEU A 14 -23.80 0.95 17.30
N PRO A 15 -24.74 1.90 17.52
CA PRO A 15 -24.38 3.24 18.01
C PRO A 15 -23.92 3.23 19.48
N VAL A 16 -24.34 2.22 20.24
CA VAL A 16 -24.10 2.12 21.69
C VAL A 16 -22.69 1.56 21.95
N PRO A 17 -21.77 2.33 22.58
CA PRO A 17 -20.36 1.96 22.70
C PRO A 17 -20.10 0.55 23.26
N MET A 18 -20.86 0.14 24.29
CA MET A 18 -20.69 -1.18 24.92
C MET A 18 -21.04 -2.36 24.01
N PHE A 19 -21.89 -2.17 22.98
CA PHE A 19 -22.34 -3.23 22.07
C PHE A 19 -21.75 -3.10 20.66
N ARG A 20 -21.19 -1.93 20.34
CA ARG A 20 -20.69 -1.57 19.00
C ARG A 20 -19.79 -2.62 18.38
N ASN A 21 -18.76 -3.06 19.10
CA ASN A 21 -17.77 -4.02 18.60
C ASN A 21 -18.38 -5.38 18.26
N VAL A 22 -19.17 -5.96 19.17
CA VAL A 22 -19.84 -7.25 18.94
C VAL A 22 -20.86 -7.15 17.81
N THR A 23 -21.60 -6.04 17.77
CA THR A 23 -22.57 -5.79 16.71
C THR A 23 -21.91 -5.73 15.35
N LEU A 24 -20.80 -4.99 15.22
CA LEU A 24 -20.09 -4.87 13.96
C LEU A 24 -19.52 -6.21 13.51
N LYS A 25 -19.00 -7.05 14.41
CA LYS A 25 -18.61 -8.43 14.10
C LYS A 25 -19.77 -9.23 13.52
N CYS A 26 -20.97 -9.16 14.13
CA CYS A 26 -22.14 -9.83 13.57
C CYS A 26 -22.51 -9.31 12.17
N LEU A 27 -22.42 -8.00 11.94
CA LEU A 27 -22.66 -7.41 10.62
C LEU A 27 -21.61 -7.86 9.59
N THR A 28 -20.35 -8.03 9.99
CA THR A 28 -19.28 -8.59 9.16
C THR A 28 -19.60 -10.02 8.73
N GLU A 29 -20.01 -10.89 9.67
CA GLU A 29 -20.39 -12.27 9.35
C GLU A 29 -21.58 -12.32 8.38
N ILE A 30 -22.57 -11.44 8.56
CA ILE A 30 -23.71 -11.33 7.64
C ILE A 30 -23.24 -10.83 6.26
N ALA A 31 -22.33 -9.85 6.23
CA ALA A 31 -21.77 -9.28 5.00
C ALA A 31 -20.88 -10.26 4.20
N GLY A 32 -20.39 -11.33 4.82
CA GLY A 32 -19.63 -12.39 4.14
C GLY A 32 -20.49 -13.49 3.53
N VAL A 33 -21.82 -13.44 3.66
CA VAL A 33 -22.71 -14.50 3.17
C VAL A 33 -22.92 -14.37 1.67
N THR A 34 -22.58 -15.41 0.91
CA THR A 34 -22.74 -15.45 -0.55
C THR A 34 -24.07 -16.08 -0.96
N VAL A 35 -25.12 -15.26 -1.06
CA VAL A 35 -26.46 -15.68 -1.53
C VAL A 35 -27.04 -14.68 -2.53
N THR A 36 -27.55 -15.15 -3.66
CA THR A 36 -27.98 -14.29 -4.79
C THR A 36 -29.38 -13.71 -4.68
N ASN A 37 -30.19 -14.17 -3.71
CA ASN A 37 -31.62 -13.83 -3.64
C ASN A 37 -31.91 -12.68 -2.66
N TYR A 38 -30.88 -12.06 -2.10
CA TYR A 38 -31.00 -11.07 -1.02
C TYR A 38 -30.22 -9.78 -1.29
N ASP A 39 -29.95 -9.47 -2.56
CA ASP A 39 -29.19 -8.27 -2.97
C ASP A 39 -29.74 -6.99 -2.34
N GLU A 40 -31.06 -6.80 -2.34
CA GLU A 40 -31.70 -5.63 -1.70
C GLU A 40 -31.37 -5.52 -0.21
N MET A 41 -31.27 -6.67 0.50
CA MET A 41 -30.94 -6.71 1.92
C MET A 41 -29.46 -6.42 2.17
N PHE A 42 -28.56 -6.82 1.27
CA PHE A 42 -27.15 -6.45 1.35
C PHE A 42 -26.92 -4.97 1.07
N VAL A 43 -27.62 -4.41 0.08
CA VAL A 43 -27.63 -2.97 -0.19
C VAL A 43 -28.13 -2.20 1.03
N LEU A 44 -29.21 -2.66 1.67
CA LEU A 44 -29.75 -2.06 2.89
C LEU A 44 -28.77 -2.15 4.06
N LEU A 45 -28.21 -3.35 4.31
CA LEU A 45 -27.20 -3.62 5.33
C LEU A 45 -26.05 -2.62 5.22
N PHE A 46 -25.46 -2.50 4.04
CA PHE A 46 -24.32 -1.62 3.81
C PHE A 46 -24.69 -0.15 3.96
N THR A 47 -25.77 0.29 3.31
CA THR A 47 -26.21 1.69 3.31
C THR A 47 -26.52 2.16 4.73
N GLN A 48 -27.29 1.39 5.49
CA GLN A 48 -27.67 1.77 6.85
C GLN A 48 -26.47 1.71 7.82
N THR A 49 -25.58 0.72 7.67
CA THR A 49 -24.37 0.61 8.50
C THR A 49 -23.45 1.80 8.25
N MET A 50 -23.24 2.19 6.99
CA MET A 50 -22.43 3.34 6.63
C MET A 50 -23.00 4.67 7.16
N VAL A 51 -24.33 4.85 7.12
CA VAL A 51 -24.98 6.03 7.73
C VAL A 51 -24.73 6.09 9.24
N GLN A 52 -24.81 4.97 9.96
CA GLN A 52 -24.47 4.95 11.39
C GLN A 52 -22.98 5.19 11.62
N LEU A 53 -22.13 4.64 10.76
CA LEU A 53 -20.68 4.80 10.84
C LEU A 53 -20.27 6.27 10.71
N GLU A 54 -20.81 7.00 9.73
CA GLU A 54 -20.48 8.42 9.50
C GLU A 54 -20.86 9.30 10.70
N ASN A 55 -21.90 8.94 11.43
CA ASN A 55 -22.26 9.62 12.69
C ASN A 55 -21.28 9.31 13.83
N MET A 56 -20.79 8.08 13.92
CA MET A 56 -19.90 7.63 15.00
C MET A 56 -18.43 8.01 14.77
N LEU A 57 -17.99 8.00 13.51
CA LEU A 57 -16.61 8.22 13.11
C LEU A 57 -16.60 9.11 11.85
N PRO A 58 -16.65 10.44 11.98
CA PRO A 58 -16.68 11.33 10.82
C PRO A 58 -15.44 11.17 9.92
N LEU A 59 -15.59 11.30 8.60
CA LEU A 59 -14.51 11.12 7.60
C LEU A 59 -13.35 12.12 7.68
N GLN A 60 -13.52 13.21 8.43
CA GLN A 60 -12.47 14.17 8.75
C GLN A 60 -11.60 13.76 9.94
N THR A 61 -11.98 12.69 10.65
CA THR A 61 -11.20 12.16 11.77
C THR A 61 -9.86 11.63 11.26
N ASP A 62 -8.77 12.07 11.87
CA ASP A 62 -7.45 11.45 11.70
C ASP A 62 -7.46 10.10 12.41
N ILE A 63 -7.84 9.04 11.69
CA ILE A 63 -7.95 7.68 12.22
C ILE A 63 -6.59 7.17 12.72
N LYS A 64 -5.49 7.54 12.03
CA LYS A 64 -4.14 7.14 12.43
C LYS A 64 -3.82 7.64 13.84
N THR A 65 -4.01 8.93 14.08
CA THR A 65 -3.75 9.53 15.40
C THR A 65 -4.77 9.07 16.43
N ALA A 66 -6.05 8.98 16.06
CA ALA A 66 -7.11 8.49 16.97
C ALA A 66 -6.87 7.05 17.42
N TYR A 67 -6.36 6.18 16.55
CA TYR A 67 -5.99 4.81 16.90
C TYR A 67 -4.81 4.78 17.88
N ALA A 68 -3.76 5.57 17.61
CA ALA A 68 -2.57 5.64 18.45
C ALA A 68 -2.86 6.15 19.88
N CYS A 69 -3.85 7.04 20.04
CA CYS A 69 -4.30 7.54 21.34
C CYS A 69 -5.50 6.76 21.94
N GLY A 70 -6.09 5.85 21.17
CA GLY A 70 -7.28 5.10 21.54
C GLY A 70 -7.00 4.01 22.57
N GLN A 71 -8.05 3.55 23.25
CA GLN A 71 -7.97 2.39 24.13
C GLN A 71 -8.35 1.13 23.36
N ASP A 72 -8.25 -0.03 24.02
CA ASP A 72 -8.57 -1.33 23.44
C ASP A 72 -9.92 -1.36 22.71
N GLN A 73 -10.95 -0.69 23.22
CA GLN A 73 -12.29 -0.71 22.60
C GLN A 73 -12.34 0.06 21.27
N GLU A 74 -11.70 1.23 21.18
CA GLU A 74 -11.61 2.02 19.95
C GLU A 74 -10.70 1.34 18.93
N GLN A 75 -9.56 0.80 19.35
CA GLN A 75 -8.65 0.07 18.46
C GLN A 75 -9.33 -1.17 17.87
N ASN A 76 -10.01 -1.96 18.70
CA ASN A 76 -10.82 -3.08 18.24
C ASN A 76 -11.92 -2.64 17.28
N PHE A 77 -12.53 -1.46 17.50
CA PHE A 77 -13.56 -0.95 16.61
C PHE A 77 -13.01 -0.64 15.21
N ILE A 78 -11.84 -0.01 15.13
CA ILE A 78 -11.17 0.26 13.83
C ILE A 78 -10.81 -1.04 13.11
N GLN A 79 -10.31 -2.05 13.83
CA GLN A 79 -10.05 -3.37 13.25
C GLN A 79 -11.33 -4.05 12.74
N ASN A 80 -12.40 -4.06 13.54
CA ASN A 80 -13.69 -4.65 13.16
C ASN A 80 -14.31 -3.90 11.96
N LEU A 81 -14.09 -2.60 11.85
CA LEU A 81 -14.50 -1.80 10.72
C LEU A 81 -13.73 -2.16 9.45
N ALA A 82 -12.42 -2.34 9.54
CA ALA A 82 -11.61 -2.83 8.43
C ALA A 82 -12.13 -4.17 7.91
N LEU A 83 -12.40 -5.11 8.83
CA LEU A 83 -12.95 -6.43 8.52
C LEU A 83 -14.33 -6.33 7.84
N PHE A 84 -15.25 -5.54 8.38
CA PHE A 84 -16.57 -5.32 7.80
C PHE A 84 -16.49 -4.80 6.36
N LEU A 85 -15.73 -3.71 6.15
CA LEU A 85 -15.61 -3.08 4.85
C LEU A 85 -14.92 -4.02 3.84
N CYS A 86 -13.86 -4.72 4.24
CA CYS A 86 -13.17 -5.66 3.37
C CYS A 86 -14.07 -6.86 3.02
N ALA A 87 -14.79 -7.43 3.98
CA ALA A 87 -15.71 -8.55 3.74
C ALA A 87 -16.82 -8.15 2.75
N PHE A 88 -17.51 -7.04 3.03
CA PHE A 88 -18.60 -6.59 2.17
C PHE A 88 -18.12 -6.23 0.76
N LEU A 89 -17.02 -5.48 0.63
CA LEU A 89 -16.54 -5.02 -0.67
C LEU A 89 -15.90 -6.15 -1.49
N LYS A 90 -15.40 -7.22 -0.87
CA LYS A 90 -14.94 -8.42 -1.58
C LYS A 90 -16.09 -9.24 -2.14
N GLU A 91 -17.08 -9.55 -1.31
CA GLU A 91 -18.18 -10.44 -1.71
C GLU A 91 -19.26 -9.72 -2.54
N HIS A 92 -19.47 -8.44 -2.27
CA HIS A 92 -20.56 -7.65 -2.82
C HIS A 92 -20.10 -6.34 -3.49
N GLY A 93 -18.82 -6.22 -3.87
CA GLY A 93 -18.27 -5.03 -4.53
C GLY A 93 -19.03 -4.65 -5.80
N ASN A 94 -19.29 -5.62 -6.68
CA ASN A 94 -20.10 -5.40 -7.90
C ASN A 94 -21.52 -4.92 -7.58
N LEU A 95 -22.13 -5.42 -6.50
CA LEU A 95 -23.46 -4.96 -6.07
C LEU A 95 -23.38 -3.51 -5.53
N ALA A 96 -22.33 -3.17 -4.80
CA ALA A 96 -22.09 -1.82 -4.31
C ALA A 96 -21.89 -0.82 -5.46
N GLU A 97 -21.16 -1.20 -6.51
CA GLU A 97 -20.93 -0.35 -7.68
C GLU A 97 -22.22 -0.04 -8.46
N ASN A 98 -23.14 -1.00 -8.53
CA ASN A 98 -24.33 -0.89 -9.38
C ASN A 98 -25.59 -0.41 -8.64
N SER A 99 -25.70 -0.71 -7.34
CA SER A 99 -26.96 -0.56 -6.60
C SER A 99 -26.86 0.34 -5.36
N VAL A 100 -25.65 0.69 -4.91
CA VAL A 100 -25.44 1.65 -3.81
C VAL A 100 -25.14 3.03 -4.39
N GLN A 101 -25.49 4.09 -3.66
CA GLN A 101 -25.14 5.45 -4.04
C GLN A 101 -23.62 5.60 -4.16
N ILE A 102 -23.16 6.16 -5.29
CA ILE A 102 -21.73 6.26 -5.61
C ILE A 102 -20.91 6.98 -4.53
N ASP A 103 -21.47 8.01 -3.90
CA ASP A 103 -20.81 8.76 -2.83
C ASP A 103 -20.64 7.92 -1.56
N MET A 104 -21.59 7.03 -1.26
CA MET A 104 -21.51 6.11 -0.14
C MET A 104 -20.38 5.08 -0.34
N LEU A 105 -20.25 4.53 -1.56
CA LEU A 105 -19.15 3.64 -1.90
C LEU A 105 -17.80 4.38 -1.82
N LYS A 106 -17.72 5.61 -2.34
CA LYS A 106 -16.51 6.44 -2.20
C LYS A 106 -16.15 6.70 -0.74
N ASN A 107 -17.13 6.95 0.13
CA ASN A 107 -16.92 7.13 1.56
C ASN A 107 -16.38 5.86 2.22
N ALA A 108 -16.92 4.69 1.89
CA ALA A 108 -16.42 3.40 2.38
C ALA A 108 -14.96 3.14 1.96
N LEU A 109 -14.64 3.40 0.69
CA LEU A 109 -13.26 3.29 0.19
C LEU A 109 -12.32 4.29 0.88
N ARG A 110 -12.81 5.51 1.16
CA ARG A 110 -12.06 6.52 1.90
C ARG A 110 -11.79 6.08 3.34
N TYR A 111 -12.75 5.45 4.04
CA TYR A 111 -12.48 4.84 5.33
C TYR A 111 -11.38 3.80 5.24
N LEU A 112 -11.42 2.89 4.26
CA LEU A 112 -10.35 1.89 4.09
C LEU A 112 -8.99 2.54 3.85
N VAL A 113 -8.91 3.63 3.09
CA VAL A 113 -7.65 4.39 2.92
C VAL A 113 -7.17 4.96 4.25
N LEU A 114 -8.04 5.63 5.01
CA LEU A 114 -7.68 6.21 6.31
C LEU A 114 -7.26 5.14 7.32
N ILE A 115 -7.92 3.99 7.32
CA ILE A 115 -7.57 2.84 8.17
C ILE A 115 -6.23 2.23 7.73
N SER A 116 -5.94 2.21 6.42
CA SER A 116 -4.65 1.72 5.88
C SER A 116 -3.45 2.58 6.30
N GLU A 117 -3.67 3.79 6.82
CA GLU A 117 -2.61 4.67 7.36
C GLU A 117 -2.27 4.36 8.84
N VAL A 118 -3.09 3.55 9.53
CA VAL A 118 -2.86 3.15 10.92
C VAL A 118 -1.59 2.31 11.05
N GLU A 119 -0.72 2.67 11.98
CA GLU A 119 0.56 1.98 12.24
C GLU A 119 0.38 0.67 13.04
N GLU A 120 -0.52 -0.19 12.58
CA GLU A 120 -0.77 -1.55 13.10
C GLU A 120 -0.68 -2.55 11.95
N VAL A 121 0.17 -3.58 12.09
CA VAL A 121 0.50 -4.52 11.01
C VAL A 121 -0.71 -5.39 10.66
N GLU A 122 -1.44 -5.87 11.65
CA GLU A 122 -2.60 -6.75 11.42
C GLU A 122 -3.76 -6.03 10.73
N ILE A 123 -4.01 -4.77 11.10
CA ILE A 123 -5.01 -3.92 10.42
C ILE A 123 -4.58 -3.64 8.98
N PHE A 124 -3.28 -3.37 8.77
CA PHE A 124 -2.76 -3.14 7.44
C PHE A 124 -2.88 -4.36 6.54
N LYS A 125 -2.61 -5.58 7.05
CA LYS A 125 -2.79 -6.83 6.31
C LYS A 125 -4.24 -7.04 5.85
N ILE A 126 -5.21 -6.77 6.72
CA ILE A 126 -6.64 -6.84 6.37
C ILE A 126 -6.94 -5.92 5.18
N CYS A 127 -6.49 -4.67 5.24
CA CYS A 127 -6.73 -3.70 4.17
C CYS A 127 -5.97 -4.08 2.88
N LEU A 128 -4.71 -4.53 3.01
CA LEU A 128 -3.87 -4.95 1.90
C LEU A 128 -4.51 -6.12 1.13
N GLU A 129 -5.15 -7.05 1.82
CA GLU A 129 -5.84 -8.17 1.20
C GLU A 129 -7.00 -7.70 0.29
N TYR A 130 -7.71 -6.64 0.69
CA TYR A 130 -8.71 -6.00 -0.17
C TYR A 130 -8.06 -5.23 -1.33
N TRP A 131 -7.05 -4.40 -1.06
CA TRP A 131 -6.39 -3.60 -2.09
C TRP A 131 -5.74 -4.46 -3.17
N ASN A 132 -5.14 -5.58 -2.79
CA ASN A 132 -4.58 -6.56 -3.72
C ASN A 132 -5.68 -7.14 -4.62
N ALA A 133 -6.79 -7.61 -4.03
CA ALA A 133 -7.91 -8.18 -4.77
C ALA A 133 -8.50 -7.17 -5.77
N LEU A 134 -8.78 -5.94 -5.32
CA LEU A 134 -9.30 -4.86 -6.16
C LEU A 134 -8.32 -4.51 -7.30
N ALA A 135 -7.04 -4.31 -6.98
CA ALA A 135 -6.04 -3.95 -7.99
C ALA A 135 -5.85 -5.07 -9.04
N SER A 136 -5.84 -6.33 -8.60
CA SER A 136 -5.81 -7.50 -9.47
C SER A 136 -7.04 -7.56 -10.38
N GLU A 137 -8.24 -7.36 -9.84
CA GLU A 137 -9.49 -7.39 -10.60
C GLU A 137 -9.50 -6.30 -11.69
N LEU A 138 -9.23 -5.05 -11.31
CA LEU A 138 -9.16 -3.93 -12.25
C LEU A 138 -8.06 -4.11 -13.31
N TYR A 139 -6.96 -4.79 -12.96
CA TYR A 139 -5.90 -5.11 -13.91
C TYR A 139 -6.34 -6.19 -14.91
N ARG A 140 -7.06 -7.23 -14.47
CA ARG A 140 -7.58 -8.28 -15.36
C ARG A 140 -8.64 -7.77 -16.32
N GLU A 141 -9.37 -6.70 -15.96
CA GLU A 141 -10.32 -6.05 -16.85
C GLU A 141 -9.69 -5.32 -18.02
N VAL A 142 -8.37 -5.05 -17.99
CA VAL A 142 -7.69 -4.36 -19.09
C VAL A 142 -7.61 -5.31 -20.30
N PRO A 143 -8.30 -5.02 -21.41
CA PRO A 143 -8.13 -5.81 -22.62
C PRO A 143 -6.70 -5.58 -23.13
N TYR A 144 -5.87 -6.62 -23.08
CA TYR A 144 -4.47 -6.62 -23.57
C TYR A 144 -4.36 -6.47 -25.10
N SER A 145 -5.35 -5.90 -25.78
CA SER A 145 -5.48 -5.93 -27.23
C SER A 145 -5.88 -4.55 -27.76
N ALA A 146 -4.92 -3.94 -28.45
CA ALA A 146 -5.10 -2.75 -29.28
C ALA A 146 -6.16 -3.01 -30.36
N SER A 147 -7.44 -2.76 -30.06
CA SER A 147 -8.51 -2.54 -31.05
C SER A 147 -9.90 -2.39 -30.40
N GLN A 148 -10.06 -1.53 -29.40
CA GLN A 148 -11.41 -1.08 -29.03
C GLN A 148 -11.46 0.44 -29.00
N PRO A 149 -12.51 1.07 -29.57
CA PRO A 149 -12.61 2.52 -29.64
C PRO A 149 -12.54 3.14 -28.24
N ILE A 150 -11.79 4.25 -28.15
CA ILE A 150 -11.51 5.09 -26.97
C ILE A 150 -12.77 5.52 -26.17
N PHE A 151 -13.98 5.25 -26.67
CA PHE A 151 -15.24 5.63 -26.04
C PHE A 151 -15.70 4.70 -24.90
N PHE A 152 -15.13 3.50 -24.74
CA PHE A 152 -15.55 2.53 -23.71
C PHE A 152 -14.43 2.07 -22.76
N SER A 153 -13.27 2.74 -22.73
CA SER A 153 -12.22 2.42 -21.76
C SER A 153 -12.63 2.82 -20.33
N SER A 154 -13.34 1.87 -19.68
CA SER A 154 -13.53 1.59 -18.25
C SER A 154 -14.13 2.69 -17.34
N SER A 155 -15.46 2.84 -17.35
CA SER A 155 -16.22 3.57 -16.32
C SER A 155 -15.85 3.16 -14.88
N ARG A 156 -15.54 1.87 -14.67
CA ARG A 156 -15.20 1.31 -13.36
C ARG A 156 -13.87 1.84 -12.82
N ARG A 157 -12.80 1.92 -13.62
CA ARG A 157 -11.50 2.43 -13.14
C ARG A 157 -11.56 3.90 -12.70
N ASN A 158 -12.34 4.72 -13.40
CA ASN A 158 -12.52 6.14 -13.05
C ASN A 158 -13.19 6.32 -11.67
N LEU A 159 -14.04 5.37 -11.24
CA LEU A 159 -14.62 5.36 -9.90
C LEU A 159 -13.55 5.25 -8.81
N TYR A 160 -12.51 4.44 -9.05
CA TYR A 160 -11.47 4.12 -8.07
C TYR A 160 -10.23 5.03 -8.18
N GLN A 161 -10.09 5.80 -9.25
CA GLN A 161 -8.85 6.53 -9.58
C GLN A 161 -8.27 7.33 -8.40
N ASP A 162 -9.09 8.14 -7.74
CA ASP A 162 -8.67 8.98 -6.59
C ASP A 162 -8.16 8.13 -5.42
N VAL A 163 -8.85 7.02 -5.15
CA VAL A 163 -8.51 6.08 -4.06
C VAL A 163 -7.23 5.32 -4.41
N LEU A 164 -7.09 4.85 -5.65
CA LEU A 164 -5.89 4.12 -6.08
C LEU A 164 -4.63 4.98 -6.01
N ASN A 165 -4.73 6.29 -6.30
CA ASN A 165 -3.62 7.22 -6.07
C ASN A 165 -3.17 7.24 -4.59
N LYS A 166 -4.12 7.29 -3.66
CA LYS A 166 -3.83 7.25 -2.21
C LYS A 166 -3.26 5.90 -1.80
N VAL A 167 -3.79 4.80 -2.32
CA VAL A 167 -3.28 3.45 -2.05
C VAL A 167 -1.84 3.31 -2.56
N ARG A 168 -1.51 3.80 -3.78
CA ARG A 168 -0.12 3.85 -4.26
C ARG A 168 0.79 4.58 -3.28
N TYR A 169 0.37 5.75 -2.81
CA TYR A 169 1.13 6.53 -1.84
C TYR A 169 1.39 5.75 -0.54
N ILE A 170 0.38 5.04 -0.02
CA ILE A 170 0.51 4.21 1.19
C ILE A 170 1.45 3.03 0.95
N MET A 171 1.27 2.28 -0.16
CA MET A 171 2.11 1.14 -0.51
C MET A 171 3.58 1.54 -0.64
N ILE A 172 3.87 2.70 -1.24
CA ILE A 172 5.23 3.23 -1.35
C ILE A 172 5.78 3.66 0.02
N SER A 173 4.96 4.35 0.81
CA SER A 173 5.41 4.91 2.10
C SER A 173 5.62 3.84 3.18
N ARG A 174 4.95 2.69 3.06
CA ARG A 174 4.95 1.60 4.05
C ARG A 174 5.53 0.29 3.55
N MET A 175 6.21 0.29 2.39
CA MET A 175 6.74 -0.93 1.78
C MET A 175 7.51 -1.76 2.81
N ALA A 176 7.15 -3.04 2.93
CA ALA A 176 7.84 -3.95 3.83
C ALA A 176 9.26 -4.24 3.32
N ARG A 177 10.14 -4.60 4.24
CA ARG A 177 11.55 -4.88 3.94
C ARG A 177 11.67 -6.12 3.03
N PRO A 178 12.35 -6.03 1.88
CA PRO A 178 12.65 -7.16 1.02
C PRO A 178 13.77 -8.03 1.63
N GLU A 179 13.81 -9.33 1.27
CA GLU A 179 14.76 -10.30 1.84
C GLU A 179 16.21 -10.03 1.42
N GLU A 180 16.42 -9.37 0.29
CA GLU A 180 17.74 -9.01 -0.25
C GLU A 180 18.43 -7.87 0.52
N VAL A 181 17.70 -7.12 1.35
CA VAL A 181 18.25 -6.01 2.13
C VAL A 181 18.69 -6.51 3.50
N LEU A 182 20.00 -6.52 3.73
CA LEU A 182 20.61 -7.04 4.97
C LEU A 182 20.94 -5.95 6.01
N VAL A 183 21.20 -4.71 5.56
CA VAL A 183 21.58 -3.59 6.43
C VAL A 183 20.35 -2.86 6.91
N VAL A 184 20.13 -2.79 8.22
CA VAL A 184 18.96 -2.17 8.86
C VAL A 184 19.31 -1.41 10.14
N GLU A 185 18.42 -0.52 10.53
CA GLU A 185 18.43 0.14 11.84
C GLU A 185 17.77 -0.77 12.88
N ASN A 186 18.48 -1.07 13.98
CA ASN A 186 17.93 -1.81 15.12
C ASN A 186 17.15 -0.88 16.08
N ASP A 187 16.53 -1.44 17.11
CA ASP A 187 15.76 -0.67 18.12
C ASP A 187 16.61 0.36 18.90
N ASN A 188 17.94 0.22 18.88
CA ASN A 188 18.86 1.15 19.51
C ASN A 188 19.27 2.31 18.56
N GLY A 189 18.77 2.33 17.32
CA GLY A 189 19.15 3.30 16.29
C GLY A 189 20.53 3.04 15.65
N GLU A 190 21.06 1.83 15.81
CA GLU A 190 22.35 1.43 15.24
C GLU A 190 22.14 0.69 13.92
N VAL A 191 23.03 0.93 12.96
CA VAL A 191 23.01 0.23 11.68
C VAL A 191 23.71 -1.12 11.84
N VAL A 192 22.97 -2.20 11.64
CA VAL A 192 23.41 -3.57 11.85
C VAL A 192 23.06 -4.44 10.64
N ARG A 193 23.75 -5.59 10.56
CA ARG A 193 23.42 -6.66 9.63
C ARG A 193 22.38 -7.60 10.24
N GLU A 194 21.30 -7.85 9.52
CA GLU A 194 20.27 -8.80 9.92
C GLU A 194 19.77 -9.61 8.71
N PHE A 195 19.54 -10.90 8.88
CA PHE A 195 18.90 -11.73 7.85
C PHE A 195 17.41 -11.87 8.14
N MET A 196 16.57 -11.61 7.13
CA MET A 196 15.13 -11.85 7.24
C MET A 196 14.86 -13.35 7.35
N LYS A 197 14.25 -13.78 8.46
CA LYS A 197 13.84 -15.18 8.69
C LYS A 197 12.34 -15.35 8.92
N ASP A 198 11.63 -14.24 9.18
CA ASP A 198 10.20 -14.27 9.45
C ASP A 198 9.39 -14.44 8.16
N THR A 199 8.65 -15.54 8.09
CA THR A 199 7.82 -15.88 6.92
C THR A 199 6.66 -14.92 6.76
N ASP A 200 6.13 -14.39 7.86
CA ASP A 200 4.99 -13.45 7.83
C ASP A 200 5.42 -12.10 7.21
N SER A 201 6.56 -11.55 7.63
CA SER A 201 7.18 -10.37 7.02
C SER A 201 7.48 -10.56 5.52
N ILE A 202 7.97 -11.74 5.11
CA ILE A 202 8.22 -12.07 3.70
C ILE A 202 6.92 -12.08 2.89
N ASN A 203 5.86 -12.68 3.44
CA ASN A 203 4.56 -12.72 2.78
C ASN A 203 3.92 -11.33 2.68
N LEU A 204 4.09 -10.49 3.71
CA LEU A 204 3.66 -9.09 3.67
C LEU A 204 4.34 -8.35 2.51
N TYR A 205 5.67 -8.47 2.39
CA TYR A 205 6.40 -7.87 1.26
C TYR A 205 5.89 -8.39 -0.10
N LYS A 206 5.69 -9.69 -0.25
CA LYS A 206 5.16 -10.27 -1.50
C LYS A 206 3.79 -9.69 -1.87
N ASN A 207 2.87 -9.60 -0.91
CA ASN A 207 1.54 -9.04 -1.15
C ASN A 207 1.58 -7.54 -1.47
N MET A 208 2.42 -6.77 -0.77
CA MET A 208 2.61 -5.34 -1.07
C MET A 208 3.21 -5.14 -2.46
N ARG A 209 4.24 -5.91 -2.81
CA ARG A 209 4.87 -5.90 -4.13
C ARG A 209 3.86 -6.20 -5.22
N GLU A 210 3.11 -7.29 -5.09
CA GLU A 210 2.11 -7.67 -6.09
C GLU A 210 1.06 -6.56 -6.28
N THR A 211 0.56 -6.01 -5.17
CA THR A 211 -0.41 -4.90 -5.20
C THR A 211 0.17 -3.69 -5.93
N LEU A 212 1.40 -3.27 -5.58
CA LEU A 212 2.04 -2.12 -6.20
C LEU A 212 2.35 -2.35 -7.68
N VAL A 213 2.68 -3.58 -8.07
CA VAL A 213 2.85 -3.97 -9.48
C VAL A 213 1.53 -3.82 -10.25
N TYR A 214 0.40 -4.32 -9.73
CA TYR A 214 -0.90 -4.10 -10.38
C TYR A 214 -1.23 -2.60 -10.48
N LEU A 215 -1.05 -1.84 -9.40
CA LEU A 215 -1.29 -0.40 -9.39
C LEU A 215 -0.40 0.36 -10.40
N THR A 216 0.82 -0.11 -10.62
CA THR A 216 1.74 0.47 -11.61
C THR A 216 1.30 0.17 -13.04
N HIS A 217 0.80 -1.02 -13.33
CA HIS A 217 0.21 -1.30 -14.65
C HIS A 217 -1.07 -0.49 -14.90
N LEU A 218 -1.85 -0.20 -13.86
CA LEU A 218 -3.06 0.60 -13.97
C LEU A 218 -2.79 2.08 -14.28
N ASP A 219 -1.72 2.64 -13.71
CA ASP A 219 -1.26 4.01 -14.00
C ASP A 219 0.21 4.18 -13.58
N TYR A 220 1.13 3.91 -14.52
CA TYR A 220 2.57 3.97 -14.23
C TYR A 220 3.05 5.42 -14.05
N ALA A 221 2.39 6.39 -14.68
CA ALA A 221 2.75 7.79 -14.61
C ALA A 221 2.47 8.35 -13.20
N ASP A 222 1.37 7.94 -12.59
CA ASP A 222 1.07 8.26 -11.19
C ASP A 222 2.07 7.62 -10.23
N THR A 223 2.43 6.35 -10.43
CA THR A 223 3.50 5.69 -9.64
C THR A 223 4.84 6.42 -9.79
N GLU A 224 5.28 6.70 -11.02
CA GLU A 224 6.54 7.42 -11.31
C GLU A 224 6.54 8.80 -10.64
N LYS A 225 5.42 9.53 -10.72
CA LYS A 225 5.25 10.84 -10.09
C LYS A 225 5.39 10.78 -8.57
N ILE A 226 4.69 9.85 -7.91
CA ILE A 226 4.76 9.70 -6.44
C ILE A 226 6.19 9.38 -6.00
N MET A 227 6.82 8.37 -6.62
CA MET A 227 8.19 7.96 -6.29
C MET A 227 9.20 9.10 -6.51
N THR A 228 9.07 9.83 -7.62
CA THR A 228 9.95 10.97 -7.94
C THR A 228 9.79 12.10 -6.92
N ILE A 229 8.57 12.48 -6.54
CA ILE A 229 8.34 13.52 -5.53
C ILE A 229 8.93 13.09 -4.18
N LYS A 230 8.70 11.85 -3.75
CA LYS A 230 9.26 11.35 -2.48
C LYS A 230 10.78 11.30 -2.50
N LEU A 231 11.40 10.94 -3.63
CA LEU A 231 12.85 10.95 -3.77
C LEU A 231 13.41 12.38 -3.67
N GLN A 232 12.76 13.34 -4.32
CA GLN A 232 13.15 14.75 -4.22
C GLN A 232 13.05 15.28 -2.79
N ASN A 233 12.02 14.87 -2.04
CA ASN A 233 11.88 15.18 -0.61
C ASN A 233 12.97 14.52 0.28
N GLN A 234 13.59 13.43 -0.17
CA GLN A 234 14.78 12.87 0.49
C GLN A 234 16.03 13.71 0.17
N VAL A 235 16.22 14.10 -1.09
CA VAL A 235 17.39 14.84 -1.57
C VAL A 235 17.46 16.25 -1.00
N ASN A 236 16.34 16.99 -1.02
CA ASN A 236 16.27 18.34 -0.48
C ASN A 236 16.28 18.38 1.07
N GLY A 237 16.08 17.23 1.72
CA GLY A 237 16.11 17.07 3.17
C GLY A 237 14.78 17.30 3.90
N THR A 238 13.67 17.61 3.22
CA THR A 238 12.38 17.91 3.87
C THR A 238 11.77 16.67 4.54
N GLU A 239 11.97 15.48 3.97
CA GLU A 239 11.48 14.20 4.52
C GLU A 239 12.60 13.21 4.80
N TRP A 240 13.86 13.67 4.86
CA TRP A 240 15.02 12.80 5.03
C TRP A 240 14.94 11.99 6.34
N SER A 241 14.88 10.67 6.21
CA SER A 241 15.12 9.72 7.31
C SER A 241 15.53 8.36 6.71
N TRP A 242 16.23 7.53 7.49
CA TRP A 242 16.61 6.18 7.03
C TRP A 242 15.38 5.36 6.67
N LYS A 243 14.36 5.38 7.55
CA LYS A 243 13.07 4.73 7.32
C LYS A 243 12.42 5.16 6.00
N ASN A 244 12.32 6.47 5.72
CA ASN A 244 11.65 6.96 4.51
C ASN A 244 12.42 6.65 3.23
N LEU A 245 13.76 6.75 3.27
CA LEU A 245 14.59 6.36 2.13
C LEU A 245 14.48 4.86 1.84
N ASN A 246 14.55 4.04 2.90
CA ASN A 246 14.44 2.60 2.82
C ASN A 246 13.11 2.18 2.18
N THR A 247 11.97 2.60 2.74
CA THR A 247 10.66 2.21 2.21
C THR A 247 10.46 2.67 0.77
N LEU A 248 10.94 3.86 0.41
CA LEU A 248 10.91 4.36 -0.97
C LEU A 248 11.73 3.47 -1.91
N CYS A 249 12.98 3.15 -1.56
CA CYS A 249 13.86 2.37 -2.42
C CYS A 249 13.40 0.91 -2.53
N TRP A 250 12.84 0.35 -1.45
CA TRP A 250 12.19 -0.96 -1.46
C TRP A 250 11.02 -0.97 -2.43
N ALA A 251 10.18 0.07 -2.41
CA ALA A 251 9.07 0.22 -3.35
C ALA A 251 9.55 0.37 -4.79
N ILE A 252 10.59 1.18 -5.03
CA ILE A 252 11.22 1.34 -6.36
C ILE A 252 11.73 -0.01 -6.87
N GLY A 253 12.45 -0.79 -6.07
CA GLY A 253 12.93 -2.11 -6.50
C GLY A 253 11.80 -3.10 -6.76
N SER A 254 10.72 -3.05 -5.95
CA SER A 254 9.61 -4.02 -6.01
C SER A 254 8.84 -4.01 -7.34
N ILE A 255 8.81 -2.85 -8.04
CA ILE A 255 8.08 -2.66 -9.30
C ILE A 255 8.91 -3.00 -10.55
N SER A 256 10.08 -3.62 -10.39
CA SER A 256 10.92 -4.02 -11.52
C SER A 256 10.15 -4.85 -12.54
N GLY A 257 10.22 -4.43 -13.81
CA GLY A 257 9.50 -5.07 -14.92
C GLY A 257 8.04 -4.64 -15.10
N ALA A 258 7.48 -3.79 -14.23
CA ALA A 258 6.11 -3.27 -14.37
C ALA A 258 5.98 -2.08 -15.34
N MET A 259 7.11 -1.57 -15.86
CA MET A 259 7.17 -0.47 -16.81
C MET A 259 7.72 -0.95 -18.17
N HIS A 260 7.33 -0.26 -19.24
CA HIS A 260 7.99 -0.40 -20.53
C HIS A 260 9.46 0.00 -20.45
N GLU A 261 10.30 -0.62 -21.27
CA GLU A 261 11.76 -0.49 -21.17
C GLU A 261 12.25 0.96 -21.30
N GLU A 262 11.62 1.78 -22.15
CA GLU A 262 11.99 3.19 -22.31
C GLU A 262 11.62 4.05 -21.09
N ASP A 263 10.42 3.85 -20.52
CA ASP A 263 9.98 4.55 -19.32
C ASP A 263 10.79 4.10 -18.10
N GLU A 264 11.01 2.79 -17.93
CA GLU A 264 11.86 2.22 -16.88
C GLU A 264 13.27 2.81 -16.95
N LYS A 265 13.85 2.91 -18.15
CA LYS A 265 15.16 3.53 -18.37
C LYS A 265 15.18 4.99 -17.93
N ARG A 266 14.19 5.80 -18.34
CA ARG A 266 14.11 7.23 -17.95
C ARG A 266 14.02 7.36 -16.43
N PHE A 267 13.13 6.58 -15.82
CA PHE A 267 12.89 6.57 -14.39
C PHE A 267 14.16 6.20 -13.60
N LEU A 268 14.81 5.09 -13.95
CA LEU A 268 16.00 4.61 -13.23
C LEU A 268 17.20 5.54 -13.35
N VAL A 269 17.41 6.18 -14.51
CA VAL A 269 18.48 7.18 -14.66
C VAL A 269 18.32 8.31 -13.66
N THR A 270 17.09 8.79 -13.46
CA THR A 270 16.78 9.83 -12.46
C THR A 270 17.01 9.31 -11.05
N VAL A 271 16.41 8.15 -10.71
CA VAL A 271 16.51 7.57 -9.36
C VAL A 271 17.96 7.40 -8.94
N ILE A 272 18.78 6.78 -9.78
CA ILE A 272 20.13 6.41 -9.35
C ILE A 272 21.05 7.62 -9.34
N LYS A 273 20.85 8.59 -10.25
CA LYS A 273 21.59 9.86 -10.21
C LYS A 273 21.32 10.60 -8.90
N ASP A 274 20.06 10.67 -8.48
CA ASP A 274 19.66 11.34 -7.25
C ASP A 274 20.17 10.61 -6.00
N LEU A 275 20.10 9.27 -5.97
CA LEU A 275 20.65 8.48 -4.86
C LEU A 275 22.19 8.59 -4.77
N LEU A 276 22.90 8.57 -5.89
CA LEU A 276 24.35 8.80 -5.90
C LEU A 276 24.68 10.21 -5.42
N GLY A 277 23.94 11.23 -5.86
CA GLY A 277 24.09 12.60 -5.37
C GLY A 277 23.84 12.71 -3.86
N LEU A 278 22.82 12.02 -3.36
CA LEU A 278 22.50 11.96 -1.93
C LEU A 278 23.61 11.28 -1.12
N CYS A 279 24.22 10.23 -1.65
CA CYS A 279 25.35 9.51 -1.04
C CYS A 279 26.60 10.40 -0.91
N GLU A 280 26.83 11.30 -1.88
CA GLU A 280 27.91 12.29 -1.81
C GLU A 280 27.58 13.45 -0.86
N GLN A 281 26.32 13.89 -0.83
CA GLN A 281 25.85 14.98 0.03
C GLN A 281 25.85 14.61 1.52
N LYS A 282 25.41 13.40 1.87
CA LYS A 282 25.27 12.96 3.27
C LYS A 282 26.61 12.48 3.83
N ARG A 283 26.89 12.92 5.07
CA ARG A 283 28.10 12.59 5.83
C ARG A 283 27.78 11.55 6.91
N GLY A 284 28.81 10.87 7.40
CA GLY A 284 28.68 9.83 8.43
C GLY A 284 28.57 8.43 7.83
N LYS A 285 29.16 7.45 8.52
CA LYS A 285 29.26 6.06 8.04
C LYS A 285 27.87 5.45 7.88
N ASP A 286 27.02 5.59 8.89
CA ASP A 286 25.67 5.02 8.91
C ASP A 286 24.80 5.56 7.76
N ASN A 287 24.81 6.88 7.55
CA ASN A 287 24.11 7.49 6.40
C ASN A 287 24.60 6.92 5.07
N LYS A 288 25.92 6.77 4.89
CA LYS A 288 26.49 6.21 3.65
C LYS A 288 26.13 4.73 3.50
N ALA A 289 26.16 3.94 4.57
CA ALA A 289 25.78 2.54 4.57
C ALA A 289 24.32 2.35 4.15
N ILE A 290 23.40 3.12 4.72
CA ILE A 290 21.97 3.08 4.37
C ILE A 290 21.73 3.48 2.91
N ILE A 291 22.34 4.57 2.43
CA ILE A 291 22.16 5.01 1.03
C ILE A 291 22.78 3.98 0.06
N ALA A 292 23.96 3.47 0.38
CA ALA A 292 24.62 2.43 -0.41
C ALA A 292 23.75 1.18 -0.52
N SER A 293 23.25 0.66 0.61
CA SER A 293 22.35 -0.50 0.66
C SER A 293 21.14 -0.32 -0.27
N ASN A 294 20.51 0.86 -0.23
CA ASN A 294 19.38 1.17 -1.10
C ASN A 294 19.75 1.25 -2.60
N ILE A 295 20.90 1.85 -2.94
CA ILE A 295 21.41 1.86 -4.33
C ILE A 295 21.66 0.43 -4.81
N MET A 296 22.32 -0.39 -4.00
CA MET A 296 22.66 -1.77 -4.33
C MET A 296 21.39 -2.60 -4.54
N TYR A 297 20.41 -2.48 -3.65
CA TYR A 297 19.12 -3.14 -3.78
C TYR A 297 18.40 -2.72 -5.07
N VAL A 298 18.18 -1.41 -5.28
CA VAL A 298 17.50 -0.91 -6.48
C VAL A 298 18.21 -1.43 -7.73
N VAL A 299 19.52 -1.23 -7.84
CA VAL A 299 20.27 -1.66 -9.02
C VAL A 299 20.22 -3.18 -9.22
N GLY A 300 20.30 -3.96 -8.15
CA GLY A 300 20.18 -5.43 -8.18
C GLY A 300 18.84 -5.92 -8.73
N GLN A 301 17.74 -5.18 -8.48
CA GLN A 301 16.41 -5.52 -8.96
C GLN A 301 16.20 -5.23 -10.46
N TYR A 302 17.07 -4.45 -11.13
CA TYR A 302 16.90 -4.05 -12.54
C TYR A 302 17.99 -4.59 -13.49
N PRO A 303 18.11 -5.92 -13.67
CA PRO A 303 19.13 -6.51 -14.55
C PRO A 303 18.90 -6.22 -16.03
N ARG A 304 17.67 -5.90 -16.47
CA ARG A 304 17.37 -5.49 -17.85
C ARG A 304 18.09 -4.17 -18.19
N PHE A 305 17.92 -3.16 -17.34
CA PHE A 305 18.56 -1.85 -17.47
C PHE A 305 20.09 -1.96 -17.49
N LEU A 306 20.68 -2.71 -16.56
CA LEU A 306 22.13 -2.88 -16.48
C LEU A 306 22.73 -3.51 -17.73
N ARG A 307 22.08 -4.53 -18.30
CA ARG A 307 22.52 -5.19 -19.53
C ARG A 307 22.55 -4.25 -20.73
N ALA A 308 21.61 -3.28 -20.80
CA ALA A 308 21.55 -2.29 -21.87
C ALA A 308 22.53 -1.11 -21.68
N HIS A 309 23.09 -0.92 -20.47
CA HIS A 309 23.86 0.27 -20.10
C HIS A 309 25.24 -0.04 -19.50
N TRP A 310 26.18 -0.50 -20.33
CA TRP A 310 27.52 -0.91 -19.90
C TRP A 310 28.28 0.11 -19.04
N LYS A 311 28.29 1.40 -19.43
CA LYS A 311 28.98 2.44 -18.63
C LYS A 311 28.40 2.53 -17.23
N PHE A 312 27.08 2.37 -17.11
CA PHE A 312 26.37 2.41 -15.86
C PHE A 312 26.70 1.20 -15.00
N LEU A 313 26.60 -0.01 -15.58
CA LEU A 313 27.00 -1.25 -14.92
C LEU A 313 28.44 -1.16 -14.40
N LYS A 314 29.37 -0.63 -15.19
CA LYS A 314 30.76 -0.43 -14.75
C LYS A 314 30.87 0.51 -13.55
N THR A 315 30.14 1.63 -13.56
CA THR A 315 30.14 2.57 -12.43
C THR A 315 29.56 1.93 -11.17
N VAL A 316 28.45 1.21 -11.29
CA VAL A 316 27.85 0.47 -10.17
C VAL A 316 28.83 -0.55 -9.62
N VAL A 317 29.41 -1.40 -10.47
CA VAL A 317 30.36 -2.44 -10.05
C VAL A 317 31.60 -1.85 -9.36
N ASN A 318 32.13 -0.74 -9.89
CA ASN A 318 33.21 -0.02 -9.22
C ASN A 318 32.78 0.50 -7.84
N LYS A 319 31.56 1.04 -7.72
CA LYS A 319 31.02 1.51 -6.45
C LYS A 319 30.78 0.36 -5.46
N LEU A 320 30.34 -0.80 -5.95
CA LEU A 320 30.26 -2.03 -5.15
C LEU A 320 31.64 -2.41 -4.60
N PHE A 321 32.69 -2.36 -5.44
CA PHE A 321 34.05 -2.59 -4.96
C PHE A 321 34.49 -1.56 -3.91
N GLU A 322 34.14 -0.28 -4.07
CA GLU A 322 34.39 0.72 -3.02
C GLU A 322 33.67 0.34 -1.71
N PHE A 323 32.41 -0.08 -1.79
CA PHE A 323 31.63 -0.50 -0.62
C PHE A 323 32.18 -1.78 0.03
N MET A 324 32.78 -2.70 -0.74
CA MET A 324 33.47 -3.87 -0.16
C MET A 324 34.70 -3.51 0.68
N HIS A 325 35.27 -2.32 0.53
CA HIS A 325 36.37 -1.83 1.37
C HIS A 325 35.87 -1.07 2.61
N GLU A 326 34.56 -0.83 2.73
CA GLU A 326 34.00 -0.20 3.93
C GLU A 326 33.97 -1.19 5.10
N THR A 327 34.34 -0.73 6.28
CA THR A 327 34.43 -1.58 7.49
C THR A 327 33.12 -1.69 8.25
N HIS A 328 32.00 -1.30 7.65
CA HIS A 328 30.69 -1.27 8.32
C HIS A 328 29.95 -2.59 8.11
N ASP A 329 29.39 -3.14 9.18
CA ASP A 329 28.79 -4.47 9.18
C ASP A 329 27.61 -4.57 8.21
N GLY A 330 27.62 -5.60 7.35
CA GLY A 330 26.58 -5.88 6.36
C GLY A 330 26.67 -5.13 5.04
N VAL A 331 27.55 -4.12 4.91
CA VAL A 331 27.77 -3.42 3.61
C VAL A 331 28.62 -4.24 2.64
N GLN A 332 29.50 -5.09 3.17
CA GLN A 332 30.40 -5.94 2.37
C GLN A 332 29.71 -7.19 1.79
N ASP A 333 28.61 -7.63 2.38
CA ASP A 333 27.87 -8.86 2.03
C ASP A 333 26.82 -8.63 0.94
#